data_AF-A0A858B2Z2-F1
#
_entry.id   AF-A0A858B2Z2-F1
#
_cell.length_a   1.000
_cell.length_b   1.000
_cell.length_c   1.000
_cell.angle_alpha   90.00
_cell.angle_beta   90.00
_cell.angle_gamma   90.00
#
_symmetry.space_group_name_H-M   'P 1'
#
loop_
_entity.id
_entity.type
_entity.pdbx_description
1 polymer ?
#
loop_
_entity_poly.entity_id
_entity_poly.type
_entity_poly.pdbx_seq_one_letter_code
_entity_poly.pdbx_strand_id
1 'polypeptide(L)' 'MFCPACGTKNPDDARFCASCGKPLPQGGVPIVLSTGQCCFRD' A
#
# COMPACT_ATOMS: atom_id res chain seq x y z
N MET A 1 -11.37 -0.62 1.31
CA MET A 1 -10.90 -1.04 -0.03
C MET A 1 -11.63 -2.29 -0.52
N PHE A 2 -11.72 -2.53 -1.83
CA PHE A 2 -12.25 -3.79 -2.36
C PHE A 2 -11.10 -4.73 -2.72
N CYS A 3 -11.22 -6.00 -2.35
CA CYS A 3 -10.21 -6.99 -2.67
C CYS A 3 -10.17 -7.21 -4.19
N PRO A 4 -9.03 -7.00 -4.87
CA PRO A 4 -8.95 -7.15 -6.32
C PRO A 4 -9.13 -8.59 -6.81
N ALA A 5 -8.99 -9.58 -5.91
CA ALA A 5 -9.10 -10.98 -6.26
C ALA A 5 -10.51 -11.57 -6.10
N CYS A 6 -11.34 -11.02 -5.22
CA CYS A 6 -12.67 -11.58 -4.92
C CYS A 6 -13.79 -10.54 -4.79
N GLY A 7 -13.47 -9.25 -4.83
CA GLY A 7 -14.46 -8.18 -4.72
C GLY A 7 -15.00 -7.94 -3.31
N THR A 8 -14.49 -8.61 -2.26
CA THR A 8 -14.95 -8.35 -0.89
C THR A 8 -14.54 -6.96 -0.41
N LYS A 9 -15.47 -6.24 0.21
CA LYS A 9 -15.19 -4.96 0.89
C LYS A 9 -14.43 -5.22 2.19
N ASN A 10 -13.23 -4.66 2.30
CA ASN A 10 -12.36 -4.75 3.46
C ASN A 10 -12.06 -3.34 4.03
N PRO A 11 -11.68 -3.24 5.32
CA PRO A 11 -11.11 -2.02 5.89
C PRO A 11 -9.89 -1.54 5.10
N ASP A 12 -9.61 -0.25 5.12
CA ASP A 12 -8.41 0.35 4.51
C ASP A 12 -7.10 -0.09 5.20
N ASP A 13 -7.14 -0.32 6.52
CA ASP A 13 -5.99 -0.81 7.29
C ASP A 13 -5.80 -2.34 7.24
N ALA A 14 -6.70 -3.07 6.56
CA ALA A 14 -6.65 -4.52 6.49
C ALA A 14 -5.45 -5.01 5.67
N ARG A 15 -4.59 -5.84 6.28
CA ARG A 15 -3.41 -6.42 5.61
C ARG A 15 -3.77 -7.62 4.72
N PHE A 16 -4.86 -8.32 5.04
CA PHE A 16 -5.35 -9.50 4.33
C PHE A 16 -6.87 -9.42 4.15
N CYS A 17 -7.38 -10.03 3.09
CA CYS A 17 -8.82 -10.12 2.84
C CYS A 17 -9.51 -11.05 3.85
N ALA A 18 -10.54 -10.56 4.53
CA ALA A 18 -11.30 -11.34 5.51
C ALA A 18 -12.11 -12.50 4.90
N SER A 19 -12.33 -12.49 3.58
CA SER A 19 -13.09 -13.52 2.87
C SER A 19 -12.19 -14.58 2.22
N CYS A 20 -11.16 -14.16 1.46
CA CYS A 20 -10.33 -15.08 0.69
C CYS A 20 -8.89 -15.24 1.20
N GLY A 21 -8.49 -14.48 2.24
CA GLY A 21 -7.16 -14.56 2.85
C GLY A 21 -6.00 -13.96 2.05
N LYS A 22 -6.24 -13.47 0.82
CA LYS A 22 -5.19 -12.86 -0.01
C LYS A 22 -4.70 -11.53 0.58
N PRO A 23 -3.40 -11.21 0.47
CA PRO A 23 -2.86 -9.93 0.93
C PRO A 23 -3.48 -8.77 0.16
N LEU A 24 -3.73 -7.67 0.87
CA LEU A 24 -4.25 -6.43 0.29
C LEU A 24 -3.10 -5.42 0.12
N PRO A 25 -3.09 -4.61 -0.95
CA PRO A 25 -2.12 -3.55 -1.11
C PRO A 25 -2.34 -2.53 0.02
N GLN A 26 -1.46 -2.57 1.02
CA GLN A 26 -1.57 -1.75 2.23
C GLN A 26 -1.57 -0.27 1.84
N GLY A 27 -2.56 0.48 2.32
CA GLY A 27 -2.66 1.93 2.14
C GLY A 27 -1.65 2.74 2.96
N GLY A 28 -0.56 2.12 3.39
CA GLY A 28 0.58 2.82 3.95
C GLY A 28 1.28 3.52 2.81
N VAL A 29 1.10 4.84 2.70
CA VAL A 29 1.98 5.72 1.94
C VAL A 29 3.41 5.20 2.07
N PRO A 30 4.12 4.85 0.98
CA PRO A 30 5.55 4.69 1.08
C PRO A 30 6.03 6.05 1.58
N ILE A 31 6.48 6.11 2.82
CA ILE A 31 7.31 7.20 3.33
C ILE A 31 8.65 7.15 2.59
N VAL A 32 8.62 7.28 1.26
CA VAL A 32 9.68 7.97 0.54
C VAL A 32 9.56 9.44 0.90
N LEU A 33 9.76 9.73 2.20
CA LEU A 33 10.18 11.05 2.62
C LEU A 33 11.49 11.29 1.90
N SER A 34 11.40 12.09 0.84
CA SER A 34 12.23 13.26 0.63
C SER A 34 13.33 13.44 1.68
N THR A 35 14.51 12.92 1.39
CA THR A 35 15.74 13.66 1.70
C THR A 35 16.41 13.93 0.38
N GLY A 36 16.31 15.19 -0.06
CA GLY A 36 16.95 15.66 -1.27
C GLY A 36 18.45 15.39 -1.26
N GLN A 37 19.01 15.24 -2.45
CA GLN A 37 20.42 15.51 -2.65
C GLN A 37 20.52 16.39 -3.90
N CYS A 38 20.88 17.65 -3.62
CA CYS A 38 21.19 18.68 -4.59
C CYS A 38 22.19 18.19 -5.64
N CYS A 39 22.12 18.78 -6.84
CA CYS A 39 23.00 18.52 -7.98
C CYS A 39 24.48 18.81 -7.68
N PHE A 40 25.24 17.86 -7.13
CA PHE A 40 26.70 17.95 -7.08
C PHE A 40 27.30 17.36 -8.36
N ARG A 41 27.36 18.24 -9.34
CA ARG A 41 28.10 18.16 -10.60
C ARG A 41 29.61 18.10 -10.30
N ASP A 42 30.27 17.08 -10.84
CA ASP A 42 31.69 17.07 -11.17
C ASP A 42 31.80 17.25 -12.70
#